data_AF-A0A8J4DFJ5-F1
#
_entry.id   AF-A0A8J4DFJ5-F1
#
_cell.length_a   1.000
_cell.length_b   1.000
_cell.length_c   1.000
_cell.angle_alpha   90.00
_cell.angle_beta   90.00
_cell.angle_gamma   90.00
#
_symmetry.space_group_name_H-M   'P 1'
#
loop_
_entity.id
_entity.type
_entity.pdbx_description
1 polymer ?
#
loop_
_entity_poly.entity_id
_entity_poly.type
_entity_poly.pdbx_seq_one_letter_code
_entity_poly.pdbx_strand_id
1 'polypeptide(L)'
;MRFLRAIPRHGSGRSRAAAHQRCSCCSSNGPIAQSIMLTRLHEALPNARDLNEAFPAIPPGRVIRCANPSATRAEDVEYLLTELRVRDLIDLRAADEIREDDSGSALMGRTVMRSYRRSWLRPGQLFFQDNGVAPVKPTITTAMGPSLDASEATTPAASSAITLDGAQTASAFTRSLLDQRKPEAMASTSSGQSHHQGGVVEAATAPAVRCCAADIAIRKDLIVMAVRHNISLLDRGRYYFSLTSRIPVATTAAALLTNFVSKPAARSLLLPYVNGGGLPMLYEMLLESSRPEICQVMEVLLRAAESRHCAMFFCRAGKDRTGLVAALVLAVAGASEEDIVEDYARSDAYHRVALAGLESREELAGLDRAQFERAPPEVMRATLDHIRRRYGSMAEYLTRVGFGPDRQQRLRDLLTGDW
;
A
#
# COMPACT_ATOMS: atom_id res chain seq x y z
N MET A 1 66.17 30.36 41.21
CA MET A 1 65.99 30.25 39.74
C MET A 1 64.73 31.00 39.33
N ARG A 2 64.85 31.93 38.38
CA ARG A 2 63.85 32.51 37.43
C ARG A 2 62.49 33.02 37.97
N PHE A 3 62.18 34.32 37.95
CA PHE A 3 61.75 35.21 36.84
C PHE A 3 60.31 35.01 36.31
N LEU A 4 59.61 36.16 36.18
CA LEU A 4 58.43 36.53 35.33
C LEU A 4 57.03 36.37 35.97
N ARG A 5 56.32 37.47 36.29
CA ARG A 5 55.54 38.45 35.48
C ARG A 5 54.11 37.99 35.16
N ALA A 6 53.16 38.88 35.48
CA ALA A 6 51.71 38.77 35.30
C ALA A 6 51.23 39.00 33.85
N ILE A 7 50.18 38.29 33.42
CA ILE A 7 49.23 38.70 32.37
C ILE A 7 47.84 38.00 32.56
N PRO A 8 46.72 38.42 31.92
CA PRO A 8 45.40 38.57 32.53
C PRO A 8 44.40 37.49 32.06
N ARG A 9 43.29 37.30 32.78
CA ARG A 9 42.19 36.45 32.27
C ARG A 9 41.31 37.26 31.32
N HIS A 10 41.56 37.08 30.03
CA HIS A 10 40.69 37.48 28.92
C HIS A 10 39.32 36.78 29.01
N GLY A 11 38.25 37.54 28.77
CA GLY A 11 36.93 36.99 28.44
C GLY A 11 36.89 36.48 27.00
N SER A 12 36.16 35.38 26.77
CA SER A 12 35.49 34.99 25.51
C SER A 12 34.96 33.54 25.67
N GLY A 13 33.81 33.11 25.16
CA GLY A 13 32.69 33.82 24.56
C GLY A 13 31.39 33.09 24.94
N ARG A 14 30.31 33.86 25.04
CA ARG A 14 28.96 33.30 25.08
C ARG A 14 28.72 32.57 23.75
N SER A 15 28.60 31.24 23.81
CA SER A 15 28.00 30.46 22.74
C SER A 15 26.58 30.96 22.51
N ARG A 16 26.36 31.71 21.41
CA ARG A 16 25.03 31.97 20.88
C ARG A 16 24.53 30.66 20.28
N ALA A 17 23.67 29.95 21.02
CA ALA A 17 22.81 28.95 20.43
C ALA A 17 21.97 29.64 19.34
N ALA A 18 22.28 29.39 18.08
CA ALA A 18 21.48 29.84 16.96
C ALA A 18 20.18 29.04 16.97
N ALA A 19 19.11 29.65 17.48
CA ALA A 19 17.76 29.17 17.27
C ALA A 19 17.48 29.17 15.75
N HIS A 20 17.44 27.99 15.13
CA HIS A 20 16.96 27.83 13.77
C HIS A 20 15.45 28.06 13.73
N GLN A 21 15.04 29.31 13.51
CA GLN A 21 13.69 29.61 13.03
C GLN A 21 13.58 29.12 11.59
N ARG A 22 12.79 28.05 11.37
CA ARG A 22 12.44 27.59 10.02
C ARG A 22 11.63 28.68 9.32
N CYS A 23 11.97 29.00 8.07
CA CYS A 23 11.15 29.87 7.20
C CYS A 23 9.74 29.30 7.06
N SER A 24 8.71 30.16 7.07
CA SER A 24 7.31 29.78 6.80
C SER A 24 7.12 29.11 5.42
N CYS A 25 8.06 29.32 4.51
CA CYS A 25 8.11 28.72 3.18
C CYS A 25 8.56 27.23 3.17
N CYS A 26 9.23 26.76 4.23
CA CYS A 26 9.78 25.40 4.34
C CYS A 26 9.06 24.54 5.37
N SER A 27 7.85 24.91 5.79
CA SER A 27 6.99 23.95 6.49
C SER A 27 6.73 22.80 5.52
N SER A 28 7.30 21.64 5.79
CA SER A 28 7.18 20.39 5.01
C SER A 28 5.74 19.89 4.85
N ASN A 29 4.76 20.60 5.40
CA ASN A 29 3.34 20.25 5.44
C ASN A 29 2.47 21.27 4.68
N GLY A 30 3.03 22.06 3.76
CA GLY A 30 2.25 22.96 2.92
C GLY A 30 1.36 22.20 1.91
N PRO A 31 0.23 22.77 1.44
CA PRO A 31 -0.72 22.10 0.54
C PRO A 31 -0.08 21.58 -0.77
N ILE A 32 0.92 22.30 -1.28
CA ILE A 32 1.65 21.94 -2.50
C ILE A 32 2.51 20.69 -2.28
N ALA A 33 3.22 20.61 -1.14
CA ALA A 33 4.05 19.45 -0.81
C ALA A 33 3.21 18.18 -0.62
N GLN A 34 2.04 18.32 0.01
CA GLN A 34 1.07 17.25 0.14
C GLN A 34 0.53 16.79 -1.22
N SER A 35 0.14 17.71 -2.09
CA SER A 35 -0.33 17.36 -3.44
C SER A 35 0.73 16.60 -4.25
N ILE A 36 1.99 17.02 -4.20
CA ILE A 36 3.10 16.34 -4.88
C ILE A 36 3.29 14.92 -4.31
N MET A 37 3.25 14.79 -2.98
CA MET A 37 3.36 13.51 -2.30
C MET A 37 2.25 12.54 -2.75
N LEU A 38 0.99 12.99 -2.73
CA LEU A 38 -0.16 12.15 -3.07
C LEU A 38 -0.12 11.72 -4.54
N THR A 39 0.19 12.63 -5.46
CA THR A 39 0.35 12.29 -6.89
C THR A 39 1.40 11.20 -7.07
N ARG A 40 2.58 11.38 -6.47
CA ARG A 40 3.67 10.40 -6.59
C ARG A 40 3.31 9.06 -5.94
N LEU A 41 2.55 9.07 -4.84
CA LEU A 41 2.05 7.86 -4.20
C LEU A 41 1.10 7.09 -5.11
N HIS A 42 0.14 7.77 -5.75
CA HIS A 42 -0.84 7.16 -6.64
C HIS A 42 -0.20 6.62 -7.93
N GLU A 43 0.88 7.25 -8.41
CA GLU A 43 1.67 6.77 -9.55
C GLU A 43 2.53 5.55 -9.18
N ALA A 44 3.14 5.55 -8.00
CA ALA A 44 4.06 4.52 -7.54
C ALA A 44 3.37 3.19 -7.18
N LEU A 45 2.12 3.26 -6.69
CA LEU A 45 1.45 2.15 -6.04
C LEU A 45 0.00 1.97 -6.52
N PRO A 46 -0.41 0.75 -6.91
CA PRO A 46 -1.79 0.50 -7.32
C PRO A 46 -2.74 0.64 -6.13
N ASN A 47 -3.89 1.29 -6.34
CA ASN A 47 -4.94 1.52 -5.34
C ASN A 47 -4.41 2.13 -4.03
N ALA A 48 -3.36 2.94 -4.14
CA ALA A 48 -2.73 3.56 -3.00
C ALA A 48 -3.50 4.78 -2.54
N ARG A 49 -3.62 4.93 -1.21
CA ARG A 49 -4.15 6.13 -0.55
C ARG A 49 -3.39 6.37 0.74
N ASP A 50 -3.20 7.64 1.04
CA ASP A 50 -2.91 8.06 2.41
C ASP A 50 -4.24 8.16 3.18
N LEU A 51 -4.30 7.65 4.41
CA LEU A 51 -5.51 7.78 5.22
C LEU A 51 -5.86 9.24 5.56
N ASN A 52 -4.90 10.16 5.45
CA ASN A 52 -5.15 11.61 5.47
C ASN A 52 -6.17 12.04 4.41
N GLU A 53 -6.21 11.39 3.24
CA GLU A 53 -7.16 11.73 2.17
C GLU A 53 -8.60 11.46 2.58
N ALA A 54 -8.83 10.49 3.47
CA ALA A 54 -10.14 10.17 4.01
C ALA A 54 -10.47 10.98 5.27
N PHE A 55 -9.46 11.24 6.10
CA PHE A 55 -9.63 11.98 7.35
C PHE A 55 -8.45 12.93 7.60
N PRO A 56 -8.58 14.22 7.19
CA PRO A 56 -7.47 15.18 7.21
C PRO A 56 -6.86 15.48 8.59
N ALA A 57 -7.54 15.10 9.69
CA ALA A 57 -6.98 15.20 11.03
C ALA A 57 -5.83 14.23 11.28
N ILE A 58 -5.64 13.21 10.43
CA ILE A 58 -4.40 12.43 10.33
C ILE A 58 -3.45 13.23 9.43
N PRO A 59 -2.29 13.72 9.89
CA PRO A 59 -1.32 14.36 9.01
C PRO A 59 -0.80 13.43 7.90
N PRO A 60 -0.41 13.96 6.73
CA PRO A 60 0.10 13.16 5.62
C PRO A 60 1.33 12.32 5.99
N GLY A 61 1.49 11.17 5.35
CA GLY A 61 2.66 10.29 5.45
C GLY A 61 2.72 9.43 6.71
N ARG A 62 1.59 9.21 7.38
CA ARG A 62 1.53 8.36 8.59
C ARG A 62 1.14 6.94 8.30
N VAL A 63 0.04 6.77 7.57
CA VAL A 63 -0.54 5.47 7.30
C VAL A 63 -1.00 5.42 5.85
N ILE A 64 -0.38 4.53 5.10
CA ILE A 64 -0.65 4.33 3.68
C ILE A 64 -1.28 2.95 3.49
N ARG A 65 -2.35 2.90 2.69
CA ARG A 65 -2.96 1.66 2.23
C ARG A 65 -2.73 1.49 0.74
N CYS A 66 -2.49 0.28 0.25
CA CYS A 66 -2.39 0.02 -1.19
C CYS A 66 -2.81 -1.41 -1.58
N ALA A 67 -2.88 -1.68 -2.88
CA ALA A 67 -2.88 -3.02 -3.45
C ALA A 67 -1.45 -3.59 -3.49
N ASN A 68 -1.29 -4.77 -4.07
CA ASN A 68 0.00 -5.45 -4.10
C ASN A 68 1.11 -4.54 -4.69
N PRO A 69 2.14 -4.17 -3.89
CA PRO A 69 3.21 -3.28 -4.31
C PRO A 69 4.39 -4.04 -4.97
N SER A 70 4.25 -5.33 -5.30
CA SER A 70 5.36 -6.12 -5.84
C SER A 70 5.90 -5.58 -7.17
N ALA A 71 5.07 -4.87 -7.96
CA ALA A 71 5.45 -4.27 -9.24
C ALA A 71 6.02 -2.84 -9.13
N THR A 72 6.27 -2.32 -7.92
CA THR A 72 6.83 -0.97 -7.73
C THR A 72 8.21 -0.82 -8.37
N ARG A 73 8.42 0.28 -9.10
CA ARG A 73 9.68 0.59 -9.79
C ARG A 73 10.79 0.91 -8.78
N ALA A 74 12.05 0.65 -9.14
CA ALA A 74 13.17 0.87 -8.22
C ALA A 74 13.29 2.33 -7.72
N GLU A 75 12.99 3.30 -8.58
CA GLU A 75 12.95 4.74 -8.24
C GLU A 75 11.87 5.08 -7.20
N ASP A 76 10.72 4.41 -7.28
CA ASP A 76 9.61 4.57 -6.36
C ASP A 76 9.87 3.84 -5.04
N VAL A 77 10.55 2.70 -5.06
CA VAL A 77 11.01 2.02 -3.83
C VAL A 77 11.89 2.94 -3.00
N GLU A 78 12.81 3.67 -3.64
CA GLU A 78 13.68 4.59 -2.91
C GLU A 78 12.88 5.76 -2.32
N TYR A 79 11.91 6.30 -3.06
CA TYR A 79 10.99 7.31 -2.57
C TYR A 79 10.18 6.83 -1.34
N LEU A 80 9.61 5.63 -1.39
CA LEU A 80 8.85 5.05 -0.27
C LEU A 80 9.72 4.88 0.98
N LEU A 81 10.95 4.38 0.82
CA LEU A 81 11.81 4.02 1.95
C LEU A 81 12.59 5.21 2.52
N THR A 82 12.94 6.20 1.71
CA THR A 82 13.74 7.35 2.17
C THR A 82 12.89 8.57 2.46
N GLU A 83 12.10 9.02 1.48
CA GLU A 83 11.30 10.25 1.59
C GLU A 83 10.06 10.04 2.46
N LEU A 84 9.26 9.00 2.18
CA LEU A 84 8.08 8.68 3.01
C LEU A 84 8.44 7.94 4.30
N ARG A 85 9.70 7.52 4.45
CA ARG A 85 10.20 6.78 5.62
C ARG A 85 9.29 5.59 5.97
N VAL A 86 8.84 4.85 4.96
CA VAL A 86 8.13 3.58 5.18
C VAL A 86 9.11 2.60 5.84
N ARG A 87 8.78 2.15 7.04
CA ARG A 87 9.61 1.24 7.85
C ARG A 87 8.90 -0.05 8.18
N ASP A 88 7.57 -0.02 8.24
CA ASP A 88 6.74 -1.18 8.54
C ASP A 88 5.75 -1.40 7.38
N LEU A 89 5.88 -2.54 6.70
CA LEU A 89 4.99 -3.01 5.66
C LEU A 89 4.14 -4.16 6.23
N ILE A 90 2.82 -4.01 6.25
CA ILE A 90 1.90 -5.03 6.73
C ILE A 90 1.26 -5.73 5.54
N ASP A 91 1.64 -6.98 5.33
CA ASP A 91 1.11 -7.82 4.26
C ASP A 91 -0.02 -8.71 4.79
N LEU A 92 -1.24 -8.39 4.34
CA LEU A 92 -2.48 -9.06 4.74
C LEU A 92 -2.78 -10.31 3.89
N ARG A 93 -1.91 -10.65 2.93
CA ARG A 93 -2.05 -11.81 2.05
C ARG A 93 -1.74 -13.12 2.78
N ALA A 94 -2.34 -14.20 2.30
CA ALA A 94 -1.98 -15.55 2.71
C ALA A 94 -0.61 -15.95 2.13
N ALA A 95 0.02 -16.97 2.72
CA ALA A 95 1.39 -17.36 2.39
C ALA A 95 1.53 -17.92 0.96
N ASP A 96 0.47 -18.49 0.40
CA ASP A 96 0.36 -18.93 -0.99
C ASP A 96 0.37 -17.74 -1.96
N GLU A 97 -0.45 -16.71 -1.71
CA GLU A 97 -0.46 -15.47 -2.51
C GLU A 97 0.92 -14.80 -2.58
N ILE A 98 1.67 -14.81 -1.47
CA ILE A 98 3.02 -14.22 -1.39
C ILE A 98 4.01 -14.92 -2.32
N ARG A 99 3.96 -16.25 -2.41
CA ARG A 99 4.90 -17.03 -3.23
C ARG A 99 4.73 -16.78 -4.72
N GLU A 100 3.48 -16.55 -5.15
CA GLU A 100 3.15 -16.29 -6.54
C GLU A 100 3.56 -14.88 -6.98
N ASP A 101 3.24 -13.89 -6.14
CA ASP A 101 3.23 -12.48 -6.54
C ASP A 101 4.58 -11.76 -6.34
N ASP A 102 5.51 -12.27 -5.53
CA ASP A 102 6.68 -11.50 -5.07
C ASP A 102 7.98 -11.77 -5.83
N SER A 103 7.96 -12.70 -6.78
CA SER A 103 9.14 -13.08 -7.55
C SER A 103 9.69 -11.87 -8.31
N GLY A 104 10.92 -11.46 -7.99
CA GLY A 104 11.61 -10.35 -8.66
C GLY A 104 11.21 -8.94 -8.21
N SER A 105 10.44 -8.79 -7.12
CA SER A 105 10.04 -7.47 -6.63
C SER A 105 11.20 -6.68 -6.02
N ALA A 106 11.41 -5.45 -6.52
CA ALA A 106 12.41 -4.52 -5.99
C ALA A 106 12.14 -4.11 -4.54
N LEU A 107 10.86 -3.87 -4.19
CA LEU A 107 10.46 -3.52 -2.84
C LEU A 107 10.65 -4.70 -1.89
N MET A 108 10.25 -5.92 -2.30
CA MET A 108 10.36 -7.10 -1.42
C MET A 108 11.82 -7.47 -1.15
N GLY A 109 12.73 -7.24 -2.12
CA GLY A 109 14.18 -7.37 -1.90
C GLY A 109 14.77 -6.36 -0.90
N ARG A 110 14.05 -5.28 -0.58
CA ARG A 110 14.39 -4.26 0.42
C ARG A 110 13.66 -4.44 1.74
N THR A 111 13.09 -5.62 1.98
CA THR A 111 12.36 -5.94 3.22
C THR A 111 12.90 -7.17 3.94
N VAL A 112 12.74 -7.18 5.26
CA VAL A 112 12.96 -8.37 6.10
C VAL A 112 11.60 -8.87 6.57
N MET A 113 11.24 -10.08 6.14
CA MET A 113 9.95 -10.69 6.45
C MET A 113 9.88 -11.14 7.92
N ARG A 114 8.78 -10.78 8.59
CA ARG A 114 8.37 -11.28 9.90
C ARG A 114 7.01 -11.98 9.76
N SER A 115 6.96 -13.28 10.02
CA SER A 115 5.74 -14.08 9.93
C SER A 115 5.08 -14.26 11.28
N TYR A 116 3.75 -14.30 11.31
CA TYR A 116 2.96 -14.48 12.52
C TYR A 116 2.10 -15.73 12.41
N ARG A 117 2.10 -16.57 13.46
CA ARG A 117 1.20 -17.73 13.56
C ARG A 117 0.40 -17.71 14.85
N ARG A 118 -0.80 -18.26 14.81
CA ARG A 118 -1.60 -18.47 16.01
C ARG A 118 -0.89 -19.40 16.98
N SER A 119 -0.92 -19.03 18.25
CA SER A 119 -0.48 -19.91 19.32
C SER A 119 -1.37 -21.13 19.40
N TRP A 120 -0.75 -22.29 19.59
CA TRP A 120 -1.48 -23.47 20.05
C TRP A 120 -1.73 -23.43 21.58
N LEU A 121 -0.83 -22.80 22.34
CA LEU A 121 -0.87 -22.77 23.81
C LEU A 121 -1.74 -21.63 24.38
N ARG A 122 -1.86 -20.52 23.66
CA ARG A 122 -2.63 -19.34 24.09
C ARG A 122 -3.65 -18.95 23.01
N PRO A 123 -4.86 -19.53 23.03
CA PRO A 123 -5.91 -19.21 22.07
C PRO A 123 -6.10 -17.69 21.96
N GLY A 124 -6.09 -17.18 20.74
CA GLY A 124 -6.25 -15.75 20.47
C GLY A 124 -4.97 -14.91 20.43
N GLN A 125 -3.79 -15.49 20.71
CA GLN A 125 -2.50 -14.80 20.55
C GLN A 125 -1.76 -15.22 19.28
N LEU A 126 -1.04 -14.28 18.69
CA LEU A 126 -0.06 -14.53 17.63
C LEU A 126 1.35 -14.62 18.20
N PHE A 127 2.14 -15.52 17.63
CA PHE A 127 3.55 -15.72 17.94
C PHE A 127 4.37 -15.34 16.71
N PHE A 128 5.43 -14.58 16.96
CA PHE A 128 6.44 -14.30 15.95
C PHE A 128 7.16 -15.60 15.61
N GLN A 129 7.13 -15.98 14.34
CA GLN A 129 7.92 -17.07 13.82
C GLN A 129 9.09 -16.46 13.04
N ASP A 130 10.29 -16.56 13.62
CA ASP A 130 11.51 -16.17 12.93
C ASP A 130 11.85 -17.24 11.88
N ASN A 131 11.19 -17.15 10.73
CA ASN A 131 11.62 -17.87 9.56
C ASN A 131 12.76 -17.05 8.98
N GLY A 132 14.01 -17.28 9.40
CA GLY A 132 15.17 -16.56 8.87
C GLY A 132 15.16 -16.58 7.33
N VAL A 133 14.66 -15.51 6.71
CA VAL A 133 14.62 -15.38 5.25
C VAL A 133 15.93 -14.72 4.86
N ALA A 134 16.83 -15.49 4.25
CA ALA A 134 17.99 -14.94 3.58
C ALA A 134 17.51 -13.87 2.58
N PRO A 135 18.17 -12.70 2.50
CA PRO A 135 17.78 -11.65 1.57
C PRO A 135 17.69 -12.25 0.16
N VAL A 136 16.54 -12.06 -0.50
CA VAL A 136 16.37 -12.42 -1.91
C VAL A 136 17.47 -11.69 -2.66
N LYS A 137 18.44 -12.43 -3.20
CA LYS A 137 19.56 -11.83 -3.94
C LYS A 137 18.98 -10.97 -5.06
N PRO A 138 19.32 -9.68 -5.15
CA PRO A 138 18.90 -8.87 -6.28
C PRO A 138 19.59 -9.46 -7.51
N THR A 139 18.81 -9.99 -8.46
CA THR A 139 19.32 -10.27 -9.79
C THR A 139 19.49 -8.93 -10.49
N ILE A 140 20.65 -8.33 -10.29
CA ILE A 140 21.11 -7.23 -11.15
C ILE A 140 21.47 -7.90 -12.48
N THR A 141 20.53 -7.90 -13.42
CA THR A 141 20.86 -8.19 -14.82
C THR A 141 21.63 -6.99 -15.33
N THR A 142 22.95 -7.02 -15.15
CA THR A 142 23.84 -6.07 -15.81
C THR A 142 23.76 -6.34 -17.30
N ALA A 143 22.92 -5.59 -18.01
CA ALA A 143 23.01 -5.48 -19.45
C ALA A 143 24.33 -4.77 -19.78
N MET A 144 25.42 -5.52 -19.87
CA MET A 144 26.62 -5.05 -20.53
C MET A 144 26.32 -5.07 -22.03
N GLY A 145 26.32 -3.87 -22.62
CA GLY A 145 26.22 -3.69 -24.07
C GLY A 145 27.37 -4.39 -24.81
N PRO A 146 27.19 -4.70 -26.09
CA PRO A 146 28.15 -5.51 -26.83
C PRO A 146 29.43 -4.70 -27.11
N SER A 147 30.56 -5.19 -26.61
CA SER A 147 31.89 -4.83 -27.10
C SER A 147 32.19 -5.62 -28.37
N LEU A 148 32.47 -4.90 -29.45
CA LEU A 148 33.06 -5.39 -30.70
C LEU A 148 34.48 -5.93 -30.41
N ASP A 149 34.76 -7.19 -30.78
CA ASP A 149 35.75 -7.54 -31.81
C ASP A 149 36.13 -9.04 -31.81
N ALA A 150 36.59 -9.46 -32.99
CA ALA A 150 36.62 -10.80 -33.54
C ALA A 150 37.77 -11.72 -33.05
N SER A 151 37.55 -13.04 -33.14
CA SER A 151 38.36 -13.94 -34.00
C SER A 151 37.88 -15.40 -33.92
N GLU A 152 38.18 -16.12 -35.00
CA GLU A 152 37.64 -17.37 -35.50
C GLU A 152 37.98 -18.63 -34.67
N ALA A 153 37.11 -19.65 -34.72
CA ALA A 153 37.36 -20.88 -35.52
C ALA A 153 36.46 -22.08 -35.10
N THR A 154 35.80 -22.65 -36.12
CA THR A 154 35.48 -24.09 -36.35
C THR A 154 34.46 -24.87 -35.49
N THR A 155 33.28 -25.04 -36.12
CA THR A 155 32.27 -26.14 -36.21
C THR A 155 32.70 -27.61 -35.98
N PRO A 156 31.79 -28.64 -35.98
CA PRO A 156 30.30 -28.63 -35.94
C PRO A 156 29.57 -29.75 -35.11
N ALA A 157 28.25 -29.52 -34.93
CA ALA A 157 27.07 -30.43 -35.07
C ALA A 157 26.81 -31.67 -34.19
N ALA A 158 25.60 -31.70 -33.59
CA ALA A 158 24.52 -32.68 -33.84
C ALA A 158 23.19 -32.19 -33.19
N SER A 159 22.17 -31.82 -33.98
CA SER A 159 20.91 -32.56 -34.23
C SER A 159 20.05 -32.79 -32.97
N SER A 160 18.81 -32.30 -32.86
CA SER A 160 17.69 -32.53 -33.78
C SER A 160 16.50 -31.60 -33.46
N ALA A 161 15.80 -31.21 -34.52
CA ALA A 161 14.60 -30.40 -34.53
C ALA A 161 13.34 -31.25 -34.29
N ILE A 162 12.32 -30.65 -33.67
CA ILE A 162 10.92 -30.96 -33.92
C ILE A 162 10.20 -29.64 -34.20
N THR A 163 9.81 -29.46 -35.45
CA THR A 163 8.91 -28.45 -35.97
C THR A 163 7.47 -28.90 -35.79
N LEU A 164 6.58 -27.97 -35.44
CA LEU A 164 5.22 -27.94 -35.99
C LEU A 164 4.80 -26.47 -36.17
N ASP A 165 4.54 -26.18 -37.44
CA ASP A 165 4.09 -24.92 -38.02
C ASP A 165 2.56 -24.76 -37.87
N GLY A 166 2.09 -23.52 -37.94
CA GLY A 166 0.68 -23.16 -37.79
C GLY A 166 0.47 -21.66 -37.80
N ALA A 167 0.82 -21.02 -38.92
CA ALA A 167 0.69 -19.59 -39.14
C ALA A 167 -0.76 -19.13 -39.46
N GLN A 168 -0.98 -17.84 -39.18
CA GLN A 168 -1.97 -16.90 -39.76
C GLN A 168 -3.37 -16.82 -39.13
N THR A 169 -3.66 -15.68 -38.48
CA THR A 169 -4.54 -14.63 -39.06
C THR A 169 -4.60 -13.34 -38.21
N ALA A 170 -4.59 -12.22 -38.95
CA ALA A 170 -5.24 -10.93 -38.68
C ALA A 170 -4.63 -9.94 -37.66
N SER A 171 -3.75 -9.09 -38.20
CA SER A 171 -3.61 -7.66 -37.89
C SER A 171 -4.90 -6.88 -38.26
N ALA A 172 -5.45 -6.10 -37.32
CA ALA A 172 -6.17 -4.83 -37.52
C ALA A 172 -6.77 -4.34 -36.19
N PHE A 173 -6.92 -3.01 -36.02
CA PHE A 173 -7.33 -2.25 -34.82
C PHE A 173 -6.20 -2.11 -33.77
N THR A 174 -5.66 -0.93 -33.44
CA THR A 174 -6.31 0.37 -33.27
C THR A 174 -5.25 1.49 -33.37
N ARG A 175 -5.30 2.30 -34.42
CA ARG A 175 -4.73 3.66 -34.47
C ARG A 175 -5.87 4.58 -34.85
N SER A 176 -6.57 5.12 -33.85
CA SER A 176 -7.46 6.26 -34.00
C SER A 176 -7.81 6.77 -32.62
N LEU A 177 -8.00 8.09 -32.50
CA LEU A 177 -8.42 8.87 -31.32
C LEU A 177 -7.27 9.43 -30.48
N LEU A 178 -6.61 10.45 -31.01
CA LEU A 178 -6.13 11.62 -30.26
C LEU A 178 -5.84 12.77 -31.25
N ASP A 179 -6.90 13.33 -31.83
CA ASP A 179 -6.89 14.71 -32.32
C ASP A 179 -8.34 15.23 -32.31
N GLN A 180 -8.50 16.56 -32.23
CA GLN A 180 -9.72 17.35 -32.01
C GLN A 180 -10.06 17.71 -30.56
N ARG A 181 -9.49 18.85 -30.13
CA ARG A 181 -10.24 19.98 -29.54
C ARG A 181 -9.40 21.26 -29.65
N LYS A 182 -9.70 22.08 -30.67
CA LYS A 182 -9.43 23.54 -30.70
C LYS A 182 -10.78 24.26 -30.50
N PRO A 183 -10.84 25.32 -29.69
CA PRO A 183 -11.99 26.22 -29.67
C PRO A 183 -11.86 27.30 -30.76
N GLU A 184 -12.99 27.60 -31.41
CA GLU A 184 -13.17 28.64 -32.42
C GLU A 184 -13.15 30.03 -31.79
N ALA A 185 -12.44 30.97 -32.43
CA ALA A 185 -12.47 32.39 -32.12
C ALA A 185 -13.20 33.13 -33.26
N MET A 186 -14.33 33.78 -32.94
CA MET A 186 -15.02 34.70 -33.82
C MET A 186 -14.26 36.02 -33.89
N ALA A 187 -13.94 36.44 -35.12
CA ALA A 187 -13.44 37.77 -35.42
C ALA A 187 -14.59 38.79 -35.38
N SER A 188 -14.38 39.91 -34.70
CA SER A 188 -15.06 41.17 -35.02
C SER A 188 -14.04 42.29 -35.14
N THR A 189 -14.14 43.00 -36.25
CA THR A 189 -13.32 44.12 -36.69
C THR A 189 -13.70 45.40 -35.97
N SER A 190 -12.72 46.16 -35.47
CA SER A 190 -12.82 47.63 -35.45
C SER A 190 -11.45 48.30 -35.44
N SER A 191 -11.33 49.24 -36.37
CA SER A 191 -10.27 50.20 -36.66
C SER A 191 -9.77 51.03 -35.48
N GLY A 192 -8.48 51.39 -35.51
CA GLY A 192 -7.92 52.50 -34.73
C GLY A 192 -6.40 52.63 -34.89
N GLN A 193 -5.96 53.55 -35.75
CA GLN A 193 -4.57 54.02 -35.83
C GLN A 193 -4.20 54.86 -34.60
N SER A 194 -2.97 54.74 -34.08
CA SER A 194 -2.10 55.89 -33.73
C SER A 194 -0.73 55.49 -33.16
N HIS A 195 0.32 55.98 -33.84
CA HIS A 195 1.60 56.54 -33.37
C HIS A 195 2.42 55.96 -32.19
N HIS A 196 3.71 55.71 -32.52
CA HIS A 196 4.95 56.06 -31.80
C HIS A 196 4.99 56.00 -30.26
N GLN A 197 5.91 55.22 -29.69
CA GLN A 197 7.30 55.61 -29.37
C GLN A 197 8.03 54.45 -28.69
N GLY A 198 9.34 54.38 -28.93
CA GLY A 198 10.22 53.37 -28.34
C GLY A 198 10.42 53.54 -26.84
N GLY A 199 10.55 52.43 -26.16
CA GLY A 199 11.01 52.33 -24.78
C GLY A 199 11.59 50.94 -24.58
N VAL A 200 12.92 50.84 -24.57
CA VAL A 200 13.63 49.65 -24.12
C VAL A 200 13.37 49.55 -22.61
N VAL A 201 12.62 48.54 -22.19
CA VAL A 201 12.51 48.17 -20.78
C VAL A 201 13.24 46.85 -20.61
N GLU A 202 14.41 46.93 -19.98
CA GLU A 202 15.16 45.78 -19.47
C GLU A 202 14.22 44.84 -18.70
N ALA A 203 14.18 43.58 -19.11
CA ALA A 203 13.56 42.52 -18.34
C ALA A 203 14.36 42.34 -17.05
N ALA A 204 13.91 42.98 -15.97
CA ALA A 204 14.37 42.72 -14.62
C ALA A 204 14.20 41.22 -14.34
N THR A 205 15.32 40.51 -14.25
CA THR A 205 15.40 39.13 -13.83
C THR A 205 14.83 39.01 -12.42
N ALA A 206 13.78 38.19 -12.29
CA ALA A 206 13.20 37.84 -10.99
C ALA A 206 14.30 37.26 -10.08
N PRO A 207 14.37 37.64 -8.79
CA PRO A 207 15.40 37.12 -7.90
C PRO A 207 15.16 35.63 -7.68
N ALA A 208 16.15 34.82 -8.05
CA ALA A 208 16.19 33.41 -7.72
C ALA A 208 16.09 33.25 -6.20
N VAL A 209 14.96 32.74 -5.73
CA VAL A 209 14.75 32.34 -4.34
C VAL A 209 15.67 31.16 -4.07
N ARG A 210 16.88 31.44 -3.58
CA ARG A 210 17.76 30.42 -3.00
C ARG A 210 17.13 29.94 -1.70
N CYS A 211 16.38 28.85 -1.79
CA CYS A 211 15.96 28.09 -0.62
C CYS A 211 17.22 27.48 0.03
N CYS A 212 17.34 27.56 1.37
CA CYS A 212 18.42 26.95 2.12
C CYS A 212 18.36 25.42 1.98
N ALA A 213 18.99 24.87 0.95
CA ALA A 213 19.41 23.49 0.92
C ALA A 213 20.50 23.34 1.99
N ALA A 214 20.09 22.99 3.21
CA ALA A 214 20.99 22.28 4.09
C ALA A 214 21.18 20.91 3.43
N ASP A 215 22.28 20.75 2.72
CA ASP A 215 22.74 19.47 2.19
C ASP A 215 22.93 18.50 3.37
N ILE A 216 21.87 17.79 3.74
CA ILE A 216 22.02 16.51 4.40
C ILE A 216 22.58 15.62 3.31
N ALA A 217 23.90 15.45 3.31
CA ALA A 217 24.56 14.38 2.58
C ALA A 217 24.04 13.04 3.13
N ILE A 218 22.88 12.60 2.64
CA ILE A 218 22.41 11.25 2.83
C ILE A 218 23.49 10.39 2.19
N ARG A 219 24.21 9.59 2.99
CA ARG A 219 25.13 8.60 2.45
C ARG A 219 24.34 7.72 1.50
N LYS A 220 24.58 7.88 0.19
CA LYS A 220 23.96 7.09 -0.89
C LYS A 220 24.27 5.59 -0.80
N ASP A 221 25.07 5.20 0.19
CA ASP A 221 25.60 3.85 0.37
C ASP A 221 24.84 3.06 1.44
N LEU A 222 23.91 3.67 2.19
CA LEU A 222 23.14 2.94 3.22
C LEU A 222 21.85 2.38 2.62
N ILE A 223 21.86 1.07 2.33
CA ILE A 223 20.65 0.35 1.91
C ILE A 223 19.64 0.35 3.07
N VAL A 224 18.61 1.18 2.95
CA VAL A 224 17.50 1.22 3.91
C VAL A 224 16.65 -0.03 3.73
N MET A 225 16.50 -0.80 4.81
CA MET A 225 15.64 -1.97 4.88
C MET A 225 14.39 -1.67 5.70
N ALA A 226 13.24 -2.13 5.24
CA ALA A 226 11.98 -2.09 6.00
C ALA A 226 11.62 -3.47 6.56
N VAL A 227 10.80 -3.49 7.60
CA VAL A 227 10.25 -4.73 8.16
C VAL A 227 8.94 -5.03 7.44
N ARG A 228 8.79 -6.26 6.93
CA ARG A 228 7.55 -6.73 6.31
C ARG A 228 6.86 -7.73 7.22
N HIS A 229 5.73 -7.35 7.79
CA HIS A 229 4.91 -8.17 8.66
C HIS A 229 3.88 -8.95 7.85
N ASN A 230 4.07 -10.26 7.66
CA ASN A 230 3.03 -11.10 7.08
C ASN A 230 2.00 -11.50 8.15
N ILE A 231 0.86 -10.81 8.11
CA ILE A 231 -0.27 -10.99 9.03
C ILE A 231 -1.50 -11.32 8.17
N SER A 232 -1.61 -12.57 7.73
CA SER A 232 -2.71 -13.02 6.87
C SER A 232 -4.05 -12.91 7.59
N LEU A 233 -4.89 -11.95 7.20
CA LEU A 233 -6.20 -11.81 7.82
C LEU A 233 -7.01 -13.09 7.65
N LEU A 234 -7.04 -13.67 6.46
CA LEU A 234 -7.76 -14.92 6.24
C LEU A 234 -6.98 -15.81 5.29
N ASP A 235 -6.82 -17.06 5.70
CA ASP A 235 -6.30 -18.13 4.87
C ASP A 235 -7.43 -19.07 4.45
N ARG A 236 -7.11 -19.89 3.45
CA ARG A 236 -8.00 -20.90 2.88
C ARG A 236 -8.70 -21.75 3.93
N GLY A 237 -7.97 -22.25 4.93
CA GLY A 237 -8.52 -23.15 5.94
C GLY A 237 -9.55 -22.46 6.83
N ARG A 238 -9.21 -21.26 7.33
CA ARG A 238 -10.12 -20.44 8.13
C ARG A 238 -11.31 -19.93 7.32
N TYR A 239 -11.12 -19.61 6.04
CA TYR A 239 -12.20 -19.26 5.13
C TYR A 239 -13.23 -20.40 5.06
N TYR A 240 -12.80 -21.63 4.73
CA TYR A 240 -13.72 -22.76 4.63
C TYR A 240 -14.39 -23.08 5.96
N PHE A 241 -13.65 -23.05 7.08
CA PHE A 241 -14.22 -23.27 8.41
C PHE A 241 -15.29 -22.23 8.78
N SER A 242 -15.05 -20.95 8.44
CA SER A 242 -16.00 -19.86 8.71
C SER A 242 -17.19 -19.86 7.73
N LEU A 243 -16.99 -20.39 6.52
CA LEU A 243 -18.05 -20.56 5.52
C LEU A 243 -18.99 -21.70 5.92
N THR A 244 -18.46 -22.84 6.37
CA THR A 244 -19.27 -24.01 6.72
C THR A 244 -20.16 -23.78 7.94
N SER A 245 -19.80 -22.87 8.84
CA SER A 245 -20.68 -22.48 9.96
C SER A 245 -21.88 -21.62 9.55
N ARG A 246 -21.91 -21.13 8.30
CA ARG A 246 -22.96 -20.27 7.73
C ARG A 246 -23.84 -20.97 6.69
N ILE A 247 -23.52 -22.23 6.39
CA ILE A 247 -24.20 -23.04 5.39
C ILE A 247 -24.98 -24.16 6.11
N PRO A 248 -26.14 -24.61 5.59
CA PRO A 248 -26.84 -25.76 6.14
C PRO A 248 -25.93 -26.98 6.31
N VAL A 249 -25.99 -27.61 7.48
CA VAL A 249 -25.14 -28.76 7.85
C VAL A 249 -25.21 -29.88 6.80
N ALA A 250 -26.37 -30.12 6.21
CA ALA A 250 -26.55 -31.12 5.15
C ALA A 250 -25.71 -30.79 3.90
N THR A 251 -25.70 -29.52 3.46
CA THR A 251 -24.88 -29.08 2.33
C THR A 251 -23.40 -29.16 2.66
N THR A 252 -22.99 -28.74 3.87
CA THR A 252 -21.60 -28.86 4.32
C THR A 252 -21.15 -30.32 4.33
N ALA A 253 -21.96 -31.23 4.88
CA ALA A 253 -21.65 -32.66 4.91
C ALA A 253 -21.54 -33.23 3.49
N ALA A 254 -22.46 -32.88 2.59
CA ALA A 254 -22.41 -33.27 1.19
C ALA A 254 -21.13 -32.76 0.52
N ALA A 255 -20.79 -31.47 0.69
CA ALA A 255 -19.57 -30.89 0.12
C ALA A 255 -18.30 -31.58 0.63
N LEU A 256 -18.22 -31.89 1.93
CA LEU A 256 -17.09 -32.61 2.51
C LEU A 256 -16.95 -34.03 1.93
N LEU A 257 -18.06 -34.77 1.84
CA LEU A 257 -18.07 -36.11 1.25
C LEU A 257 -17.69 -36.08 -0.24
N THR A 258 -18.27 -35.15 -0.99
CA THR A 258 -17.98 -34.96 -2.42
C THR A 258 -16.52 -34.54 -2.64
N ASN A 259 -15.91 -33.80 -1.71
CA ASN A 259 -14.52 -33.33 -1.85
C ASN A 259 -13.49 -34.48 -1.92
N PHE A 260 -13.80 -35.66 -1.38
CA PHE A 260 -12.97 -36.86 -1.53
C PHE A 260 -12.98 -37.44 -2.95
N VAL A 261 -14.03 -37.17 -3.72
CA VAL A 261 -14.23 -37.71 -5.07
C VAL A 261 -13.92 -36.66 -6.14
N SER A 262 -14.44 -35.45 -5.97
CA SER A 262 -14.32 -34.35 -6.93
C SER A 262 -14.37 -33.00 -6.23
N LYS A 263 -13.21 -32.33 -6.17
CA LYS A 263 -13.11 -30.95 -5.64
C LYS A 263 -14.01 -29.96 -6.41
N PRO A 264 -14.08 -30.00 -7.76
CA PRO A 264 -15.00 -29.13 -8.51
C PRO A 264 -16.47 -29.34 -8.12
N ALA A 265 -16.90 -30.60 -7.97
CA ALA A 265 -18.29 -30.88 -7.59
C ALA A 265 -18.62 -30.44 -6.16
N ALA A 266 -17.69 -30.62 -5.22
CA ALA A 266 -17.83 -30.10 -3.85
C ALA A 266 -17.95 -28.57 -3.84
N ARG A 267 -17.14 -27.89 -4.65
CA ARG A 267 -17.18 -26.43 -4.80
C ARG A 267 -18.51 -25.95 -5.38
N SER A 268 -19.06 -26.64 -6.38
CA SER A 268 -20.37 -26.32 -6.96
C SER A 268 -21.52 -26.38 -5.94
N LEU A 269 -21.40 -27.19 -4.88
CA LEU A 269 -22.38 -27.22 -3.79
C LEU A 269 -22.31 -25.98 -2.88
N LEU A 270 -21.11 -25.41 -2.72
CA LEU A 270 -20.88 -24.24 -1.86
C LEU A 270 -21.12 -22.91 -2.60
N LEU A 271 -20.91 -22.90 -3.92
CA LEU A 271 -20.91 -21.69 -4.75
C LEU A 271 -22.20 -20.85 -4.67
N PRO A 272 -23.43 -21.45 -4.60
CA PRO A 272 -24.65 -20.66 -4.43
C PRO A 272 -24.68 -19.87 -3.12
N TYR A 273 -24.12 -20.41 -2.04
CA TYR A 273 -24.05 -19.74 -0.74
C TYR A 273 -22.98 -18.65 -0.73
N VAL A 274 -21.84 -18.92 -1.37
CA VAL A 274 -20.78 -17.91 -1.55
C VAL A 274 -21.32 -16.73 -2.34
N ASN A 275 -21.90 -16.97 -3.52
CA ASN A 275 -22.47 -15.92 -4.37
C ASN A 275 -23.67 -15.22 -3.70
N GLY A 276 -24.52 -15.97 -3.00
CA GLY A 276 -25.68 -15.42 -2.29
C GLY A 276 -25.31 -14.56 -1.07
N GLY A 277 -24.21 -14.88 -0.38
CA GLY A 277 -23.72 -14.08 0.75
C GLY A 277 -22.84 -12.89 0.34
N GLY A 278 -22.19 -12.97 -0.82
CA GLY A 278 -21.41 -11.87 -1.41
C GLY A 278 -20.29 -11.33 -0.51
N LEU A 279 -19.91 -10.08 -0.77
CA LEU A 279 -18.93 -9.36 0.05
C LEU A 279 -19.35 -9.14 1.51
N PRO A 280 -20.63 -8.85 1.85
CA PRO A 280 -21.03 -8.69 3.25
C PRO A 280 -20.70 -9.92 4.09
N MET A 281 -21.06 -11.13 3.63
CA MET A 281 -20.73 -12.37 4.33
C MET A 281 -19.21 -12.55 4.47
N LEU A 282 -18.44 -12.25 3.41
CA LEU A 282 -16.98 -12.33 3.45
C LEU A 282 -16.40 -11.40 4.53
N TYR A 283 -16.92 -10.18 4.67
CA TYR A 283 -16.39 -9.20 5.62
C TYR A 283 -16.74 -9.57 7.05
N GLU A 284 -17.94 -10.11 7.29
CA GLU A 284 -18.29 -10.71 8.58
C GLU A 284 -17.33 -11.87 8.93
N MET A 285 -17.06 -12.76 7.96
CA MET A 285 -16.14 -13.87 8.16
C MET A 285 -14.72 -13.37 8.48
N LEU A 286 -14.23 -12.34 7.80
CA LEU A 286 -12.93 -11.70 8.07
C LEU A 286 -12.89 -11.12 9.50
N LEU A 287 -13.87 -10.32 9.90
CA LEU A 287 -13.90 -9.72 11.23
C LEU A 287 -13.96 -10.77 12.35
N GLU A 288 -14.75 -11.83 12.16
CA GLU A 288 -14.91 -12.87 13.17
C GLU A 288 -13.72 -13.82 13.27
N SER A 289 -13.19 -14.22 12.12
CA SER A 289 -12.16 -15.25 12.05
C SER A 289 -10.74 -14.71 12.13
N SER A 290 -10.52 -13.40 12.04
CA SER A 290 -9.19 -12.76 11.98
C SER A 290 -8.83 -11.90 13.20
N ARG A 291 -9.55 -12.03 14.32
CA ARG A 291 -9.38 -11.14 15.49
C ARG A 291 -7.93 -11.03 15.99
N PRO A 292 -7.18 -12.14 16.21
CA PRO A 292 -5.78 -12.05 16.63
C PRO A 292 -4.90 -11.30 15.63
N GLU A 293 -5.13 -11.54 14.34
CA GLU A 293 -4.41 -10.91 13.24
C GLU A 293 -4.71 -9.42 13.18
N ILE A 294 -5.98 -9.02 13.33
CA ILE A 294 -6.39 -7.61 13.41
C ILE A 294 -5.72 -6.92 14.60
N CYS A 295 -5.72 -7.55 15.79
CA CYS A 295 -5.00 -7.00 16.94
C CYS A 295 -3.52 -6.77 16.61
N GLN A 296 -2.86 -7.74 15.98
CA GLN A 296 -1.44 -7.62 15.61
C GLN A 296 -1.19 -6.54 14.56
N VAL A 297 -2.11 -6.32 13.60
CA VAL A 297 -2.03 -5.21 12.65
C VAL A 297 -2.08 -3.88 13.40
N MET A 298 -3.04 -3.69 14.30
CA MET A 298 -3.17 -2.46 15.11
C MET A 298 -1.93 -2.23 15.98
N GLU A 299 -1.34 -3.30 16.52
CA GLU A 299 -0.09 -3.26 17.28
C GLU A 299 1.13 -2.81 16.45
N VAL A 300 1.24 -3.24 15.18
CA VAL A 300 2.31 -2.76 14.29
C VAL A 300 2.11 -1.28 13.98
N LEU A 301 0.87 -0.86 13.69
CA LEU A 301 0.56 0.53 13.43
C LEU A 301 0.87 1.44 14.64
N LEU A 302 0.54 0.99 15.85
CA LEU A 302 0.89 1.70 17.08
C LEU A 302 2.40 1.88 17.23
N ARG A 303 3.20 0.82 17.05
CA ARG A 303 4.67 0.91 17.14
C ARG A 303 5.27 1.82 16.06
N ALA A 304 4.73 1.78 14.84
CA ALA A 304 5.17 2.65 13.76
C ALA A 304 4.89 4.13 14.10
N ALA A 305 3.70 4.43 14.66
CA ALA A 305 3.33 5.76 15.11
C ALA A 305 4.19 6.24 16.30
N GLU A 306 4.50 5.37 17.26
CA GLU A 306 5.42 5.66 18.37
C GLU A 306 6.83 5.99 17.88
N SER A 307 7.26 5.30 16.82
CA SER A 307 8.56 5.53 16.16
C SER A 307 8.55 6.69 15.17
N ARG A 308 7.39 7.33 14.94
CA ARG A 308 7.17 8.40 13.95
C ARG A 308 7.63 7.99 12.55
N HIS A 309 7.26 6.78 12.16
CA HIS A 309 7.52 6.21 10.84
C HIS A 309 6.21 6.02 10.09
N CYS A 310 6.28 6.09 8.76
CA CYS A 310 5.14 5.71 7.94
C CYS A 310 4.96 4.19 8.01
N ALA A 311 3.73 3.76 8.31
CA ALA A 311 3.32 2.37 8.12
C ALA A 311 2.57 2.25 6.80
N MET A 312 2.83 1.16 6.08
CA MET A 312 2.09 0.81 4.87
C MET A 312 1.43 -0.55 5.06
N PHE A 313 0.17 -0.72 4.64
CA PHE A 313 -0.48 -2.03 4.65
C PHE A 313 -1.18 -2.34 3.32
N PHE A 314 -1.17 -3.61 2.94
CA PHE A 314 -1.69 -4.04 1.64
C PHE A 314 -2.21 -5.47 1.65
N CYS A 315 -3.03 -5.77 0.67
CA CYS A 315 -3.42 -7.12 0.29
C CYS A 315 -3.18 -7.28 -1.21
N ARG A 316 -3.86 -8.22 -1.89
CA ARG A 316 -3.72 -8.34 -3.34
C ARG A 316 -4.32 -7.15 -4.10
N ALA A 317 -5.60 -6.84 -3.87
CA ALA A 317 -6.34 -5.81 -4.62
C ALA A 317 -6.40 -4.45 -3.90
N GLY A 318 -5.99 -4.38 -2.64
CA GLY A 318 -6.08 -3.15 -1.85
C GLY A 318 -7.50 -2.75 -1.45
N LYS A 319 -8.49 -3.64 -1.67
CA LYS A 319 -9.92 -3.39 -1.46
C LYS A 319 -10.46 -4.05 -0.19
N ASP A 320 -10.48 -5.38 -0.12
CA ASP A 320 -11.25 -6.09 0.92
C ASP A 320 -10.56 -6.11 2.28
N ARG A 321 -9.51 -6.92 2.42
CA ARG A 321 -8.70 -7.02 3.63
C ARG A 321 -8.11 -5.67 4.04
N THR A 322 -7.58 -4.93 3.06
CA THR A 322 -7.07 -3.57 3.23
C THR A 322 -8.19 -2.61 3.64
N GLY A 323 -9.38 -2.70 3.06
CA GLY A 323 -10.51 -1.82 3.39
C GLY A 323 -11.02 -2.01 4.81
N LEU A 324 -11.07 -3.26 5.29
CA LEU A 324 -11.41 -3.53 6.69
C LEU A 324 -10.39 -2.95 7.66
N VAL A 325 -9.09 -3.10 7.37
CA VAL A 325 -8.04 -2.50 8.22
C VAL A 325 -8.13 -0.97 8.19
N ALA A 326 -8.30 -0.37 7.01
CA ALA A 326 -8.46 1.08 6.89
C ALA A 326 -9.66 1.60 7.69
N ALA A 327 -10.82 0.94 7.60
CA ALA A 327 -12.00 1.28 8.38
C ALA A 327 -11.74 1.26 9.89
N LEU A 328 -11.00 0.25 10.39
CA LEU A 328 -10.64 0.16 11.80
C LEU A 328 -9.67 1.27 12.24
N VAL A 329 -8.70 1.61 11.40
CA VAL A 329 -7.73 2.69 11.70
C VAL A 329 -8.42 4.06 11.68
N LEU A 330 -9.25 4.32 10.68
CA LEU A 330 -10.04 5.56 10.58
C LEU A 330 -11.00 5.71 11.77
N ALA A 331 -11.66 4.64 12.19
CA ALA A 331 -12.49 4.64 13.40
C ALA A 331 -11.68 4.96 14.66
N VAL A 332 -10.47 4.40 14.80
CA VAL A 332 -9.57 4.75 15.92
C VAL A 332 -9.13 6.20 15.85
N ALA A 333 -8.85 6.75 14.66
CA ALA A 333 -8.49 8.16 14.49
C ALA A 333 -9.66 9.11 14.79
N GLY A 334 -10.90 8.63 14.69
CA GLY A 334 -12.12 9.40 14.97
C GLY A 334 -12.87 9.88 13.74
N ALA A 335 -12.60 9.29 12.58
CA ALA A 335 -13.37 9.53 11.37
C ALA A 335 -14.84 9.10 11.55
N SER A 336 -15.74 9.75 10.80
CA SER A 336 -17.14 9.37 10.76
C SER A 336 -17.35 8.04 10.01
N GLU A 337 -18.52 7.42 10.18
CA GLU A 337 -18.89 6.24 9.38
C GLU A 337 -18.96 6.60 7.88
N GLU A 338 -19.40 7.82 7.56
CA GLU A 338 -19.44 8.35 6.21
C GLU A 338 -18.04 8.45 5.58
N ASP A 339 -17.06 8.99 6.30
CA ASP A 339 -15.66 9.08 5.82
C ASP A 339 -15.08 7.68 5.53
N ILE A 340 -15.39 6.71 6.40
CA ILE A 340 -14.97 5.32 6.25
C ILE A 340 -15.59 4.68 4.99
N VAL A 341 -16.89 4.91 4.78
CA VAL A 341 -17.62 4.39 3.62
C VAL A 341 -17.12 5.03 2.33
N GLU A 342 -16.84 6.34 2.34
CA GLU A 342 -16.30 7.05 1.18
C GLU A 342 -14.89 6.59 0.83
N ASP A 343 -13.98 6.45 1.82
CA ASP A 343 -12.67 5.86 1.60
C ASP A 343 -12.78 4.46 0.97
N TYR A 344 -13.65 3.61 1.50
CA TYR A 344 -13.86 2.28 0.94
C TYR A 344 -14.33 2.34 -0.52
N ALA A 345 -15.33 3.17 -0.82
CA ALA A 345 -15.95 3.26 -2.14
C ALA A 345 -14.97 3.75 -3.23
N ARG A 346 -13.94 4.52 -2.87
CA ARG A 346 -12.87 4.92 -3.81
C ARG A 346 -12.09 3.74 -4.40
N SER A 347 -12.13 2.55 -3.77
CA SER A 347 -11.55 1.34 -4.35
C SER A 347 -12.34 0.78 -5.52
N ASP A 348 -13.53 1.28 -5.81
CA ASP A 348 -14.36 0.75 -6.90
C ASP A 348 -13.68 0.91 -8.27
N ALA A 349 -12.84 1.94 -8.44
CA ALA A 349 -12.02 2.13 -9.64
C ALA A 349 -11.05 0.96 -9.92
N TYR A 350 -10.79 0.11 -8.92
CA TYR A 350 -9.94 -1.07 -9.02
C TYR A 350 -10.79 -2.35 -9.02
N HIS A 351 -11.38 -2.67 -10.18
CA HIS A 351 -12.22 -3.86 -10.39
C HIS A 351 -11.40 -5.16 -10.39
N ARG A 352 -11.14 -5.71 -9.20
CA ARG A 352 -10.41 -6.97 -9.02
C ARG A 352 -11.03 -7.83 -7.93
N VAL A 353 -11.23 -9.13 -8.23
CA VAL A 353 -11.62 -10.13 -7.23
C VAL A 353 -10.41 -10.54 -6.39
N ALA A 354 -10.52 -10.48 -5.07
CA ALA A 354 -9.49 -10.96 -4.14
C ALA A 354 -10.14 -11.67 -2.93
N LEU A 355 -10.45 -12.97 -3.10
CA LEU A 355 -11.14 -13.78 -2.09
C LEU A 355 -10.18 -14.48 -1.13
N ALA A 356 -9.52 -13.75 -0.23
CA ALA A 356 -8.83 -14.34 0.94
C ALA A 356 -7.96 -15.59 0.62
N GLY A 357 -7.20 -15.57 -0.49
CA GLY A 357 -6.37 -16.70 -0.95
C GLY A 357 -7.07 -17.76 -1.82
N LEU A 358 -8.29 -17.50 -2.30
CA LEU A 358 -9.04 -18.32 -3.26
C LEU A 358 -9.11 -17.62 -4.63
N GLU A 359 -7.99 -17.60 -5.31
CA GLU A 359 -7.78 -16.69 -6.45
C GLU A 359 -7.17 -17.41 -7.66
N SER A 360 -7.02 -18.73 -7.61
CA SER A 360 -6.70 -19.50 -8.82
C SER A 360 -7.83 -19.37 -9.85
N ARG A 361 -7.51 -19.57 -11.13
CA ARG A 361 -8.51 -19.52 -12.21
C ARG A 361 -9.67 -20.50 -11.93
N GLU A 362 -9.35 -21.67 -11.40
CA GLU A 362 -10.31 -22.71 -11.01
C GLU A 362 -11.14 -22.29 -9.79
N GLU A 363 -10.57 -21.54 -8.85
CA GLU A 363 -11.24 -21.05 -7.65
C GLU A 363 -12.11 -19.82 -7.90
N LEU A 364 -11.83 -19.08 -8.97
CA LEU A 364 -12.65 -17.97 -9.42
C LEU A 364 -13.76 -18.40 -10.38
N ALA A 365 -13.64 -19.58 -11.01
CA ALA A 365 -14.61 -20.05 -12.00
C ALA A 365 -16.03 -20.20 -11.41
N GLY A 366 -17.02 -19.49 -11.96
CA GLY A 366 -18.42 -19.55 -11.51
C GLY A 366 -18.76 -18.65 -10.31
N LEU A 367 -17.80 -17.90 -9.77
CA LEU A 367 -18.14 -16.79 -8.87
C LEU A 367 -18.91 -15.72 -9.62
N ASP A 368 -19.87 -15.11 -8.94
CA ASP A 368 -20.57 -13.96 -9.47
C ASP A 368 -19.66 -12.72 -9.38
N ARG A 369 -19.03 -12.35 -10.50
CA ARG A 369 -18.14 -11.18 -10.58
C ARG A 369 -18.84 -9.89 -10.13
N ALA A 370 -20.15 -9.75 -10.40
CA ALA A 370 -20.90 -8.57 -9.98
C ALA A 370 -20.94 -8.40 -8.45
N GLN A 371 -20.90 -9.52 -7.71
CA GLN A 371 -20.90 -9.51 -6.25
C GLN A 371 -19.53 -9.20 -5.65
N PHE A 372 -18.43 -9.53 -6.34
CA PHE A 372 -17.09 -9.54 -5.74
C PHE A 372 -16.07 -8.57 -6.33
N GLU A 373 -16.32 -7.97 -7.50
CA GLU A 373 -15.33 -7.11 -8.17
C GLU A 373 -15.33 -5.67 -7.68
N ARG A 374 -16.51 -5.15 -7.38
CA ARG A 374 -16.72 -3.77 -7.00
C ARG A 374 -16.43 -3.51 -5.53
N ALA A 375 -16.36 -2.24 -5.15
CA ALA A 375 -16.25 -1.76 -3.77
C ALA A 375 -17.46 -0.90 -3.41
N PRO A 376 -18.70 -1.44 -3.46
CA PRO A 376 -19.85 -0.57 -3.41
C PRO A 376 -20.15 -0.17 -1.95
N PRO A 377 -20.52 1.08 -1.67
CA PRO A 377 -20.56 1.64 -0.32
C PRO A 377 -21.50 0.90 0.65
N GLU A 378 -22.55 0.27 0.14
CA GLU A 378 -23.47 -0.56 0.92
C GLU A 378 -22.79 -1.75 1.59
N VAL A 379 -21.71 -2.29 1.01
CA VAL A 379 -20.95 -3.40 1.64
C VAL A 379 -20.25 -2.90 2.91
N MET A 380 -19.64 -1.72 2.86
CA MET A 380 -19.00 -1.14 4.05
C MET A 380 -20.04 -0.73 5.08
N ARG A 381 -21.19 -0.16 4.68
CA ARG A 381 -22.31 0.12 5.61
C ARG A 381 -22.81 -1.14 6.29
N ALA A 382 -23.06 -2.22 5.54
CA ALA A 382 -23.46 -3.50 6.09
C ALA A 382 -22.42 -4.08 7.07
N THR A 383 -21.14 -3.82 6.81
CA THR A 383 -20.03 -4.22 7.69
C THR A 383 -20.04 -3.45 9.01
N LEU A 384 -20.20 -2.11 8.95
CA LEU A 384 -20.34 -1.27 10.15
C LEU A 384 -21.59 -1.66 10.96
N ASP A 385 -22.70 -1.92 10.28
CA ASP A 385 -23.94 -2.43 10.90
C ASP A 385 -23.77 -3.78 11.57
N HIS A 386 -23.04 -4.71 10.95
CA HIS A 386 -22.69 -5.98 11.57
C HIS A 386 -21.89 -5.75 12.85
N ILE A 387 -20.84 -4.91 12.80
CA ILE A 387 -20.00 -4.60 13.95
C ILE A 387 -20.84 -4.02 15.09
N ARG A 388 -21.68 -3.03 14.79
CA ARG A 388 -22.58 -2.39 15.74
C ARG A 388 -23.54 -3.39 16.39
N ARG A 389 -24.23 -4.22 15.61
CA ARG A 389 -25.18 -5.22 16.14
C ARG A 389 -24.50 -6.31 16.98
N ARG A 390 -23.31 -6.77 16.59
CA ARG A 390 -22.64 -7.94 17.19
C ARG A 390 -21.71 -7.60 18.36
N TYR A 391 -21.12 -6.42 18.32
CA TYR A 391 -20.07 -5.97 19.26
C TYR A 391 -20.43 -4.67 19.99
N GLY A 392 -21.38 -3.88 19.47
CA GLY A 392 -21.82 -2.61 20.05
C GLY A 392 -21.25 -1.40 19.32
N SER A 393 -19.94 -1.39 19.06
CA SER A 393 -19.25 -0.33 18.31
C SER A 393 -17.92 -0.83 17.73
N MET A 394 -17.28 -0.02 16.88
CA MET A 394 -15.92 -0.27 16.40
C MET A 394 -14.91 -0.35 17.55
N ALA A 395 -15.04 0.52 18.55
CA ALA A 395 -14.19 0.54 19.73
C ALA A 395 -14.35 -0.74 20.58
N GLU A 396 -15.60 -1.20 20.78
CA GLU A 396 -15.88 -2.44 21.49
C GLU A 396 -15.40 -3.67 20.71
N TYR A 397 -15.55 -3.66 19.39
CA TYR A 397 -14.97 -4.69 18.54
C TYR A 397 -13.45 -4.77 18.74
N LEU A 398 -12.74 -3.63 18.70
CA LEU A 398 -11.29 -3.58 18.91
C LEU A 398 -10.89 -4.04 20.32
N THR A 399 -11.68 -3.69 21.34
CA THR A 399 -11.48 -4.22 22.70
C THR A 399 -11.62 -5.74 22.73
N ARG A 400 -12.63 -6.32 22.05
CA ARG A 400 -12.82 -7.78 21.95
C ARG A 400 -11.76 -8.49 21.14
N VAL A 401 -11.14 -7.85 20.14
CA VAL A 401 -9.98 -8.45 19.45
C VAL A 401 -8.71 -8.41 20.29
N GLY A 402 -8.73 -7.67 21.40
CA GLY A 402 -7.60 -7.54 22.31
C GLY A 402 -6.76 -6.28 22.10
N PHE A 403 -7.26 -5.27 21.39
CA PHE A 403 -6.67 -3.93 21.26
C PHE A 403 -7.48 -2.94 22.11
N GLY A 404 -7.20 -2.91 23.41
CA GLY A 404 -8.03 -2.22 24.41
C GLY A 404 -8.00 -0.70 24.37
N PRO A 405 -8.85 -0.03 25.18
CA PRO A 405 -9.07 1.42 25.13
C PRO A 405 -7.80 2.28 25.23
N ASP A 406 -6.87 1.92 26.13
CA ASP A 406 -5.62 2.70 26.31
C ASP A 406 -4.76 2.72 25.04
N ARG A 407 -4.67 1.58 24.35
CA ARG A 407 -3.93 1.47 23.08
C ARG A 407 -4.67 2.16 21.94
N GLN A 408 -6.01 2.10 21.93
CA GLN A 408 -6.83 2.85 20.97
C GLN A 408 -6.61 4.36 21.13
N GLN A 409 -6.69 4.87 22.35
CA GLN A 409 -6.45 6.28 22.64
C GLN A 409 -5.02 6.68 22.30
N ARG A 410 -4.04 5.87 22.68
CA ARG A 410 -2.63 6.13 22.36
C ARG A 410 -2.38 6.19 20.86
N LEU A 411 -2.94 5.25 20.09
CA LEU A 411 -2.83 5.26 18.64
C LEU A 411 -3.51 6.50 18.05
N ARG A 412 -4.71 6.87 18.52
CA ARG A 412 -5.40 8.10 18.11
C ARG A 412 -4.51 9.33 18.32
N ASP A 413 -4.00 9.52 19.54
CA ASP A 413 -3.17 10.68 19.89
C ASP A 413 -1.93 10.77 18.99
N LEU A 414 -1.30 9.64 18.68
CA LEU A 414 -0.13 9.59 17.80
C LEU A 414 -0.48 9.78 16.32
N LEU A 415 -1.67 9.36 15.89
CA LEU A 415 -2.14 9.52 14.51
C LEU A 415 -2.66 10.93 14.23
N THR A 416 -3.18 11.65 15.22
CA THR A 416 -3.75 13.00 15.02
C THR A 416 -2.95 14.12 15.68
N GLY A 417 -2.01 13.83 16.58
CA GLY A 417 -1.15 14.82 17.23
C GLY A 417 0.05 15.23 16.36
N ASP A 418 0.86 16.19 16.80
CA ASP A 418 2.05 16.62 16.07
C ASP A 418 3.23 15.64 16.22
N TRP A 419 3.98 15.42 15.12
CA TRP A 419 5.21 14.61 15.10
C TRP A 419 6.46 15.47 15.18
#